data_AF-A0AAX1MH10-F1
#
_entry.id   AF-A0AAX1MH10-F1
#
_cell.length_a   1.000
_cell.length_b   1.000
_cell.length_c   1.000
_cell.angle_alpha   90.00
_cell.angle_beta   90.00
_cell.angle_gamma   90.00
#
_symmetry.space_group_name_H-M   'P 1'
#
loop_
_entity.id
_entity.type
_entity.pdbx_description
1 polymer ?
#
loop_
_entity_poly.entity_id
_entity_poly.type
_entity_poly.pdbx_seq_one_letter_code
_entity_poly.pdbx_strand_id
1 'polypeptide(L)'
;MQKIQLPCISERIRGFTLPEDGVFYVFDYDEVFKISLNPSPSVEVTDENPYSFEAGHPGYFGVSDREPILNQGGRSVSYNFDPKRDFQAVLIRAGSNEDKISFQTLSGDWFVATLTPDAAYLLVAEPYLIEVYVL
;
A
#
# COMPACT_ATOMS: atom_id res chain seq x y z
N MET A 1 -11.93 6.01 -10.14
CA MET A 1 -10.66 5.50 -9.60
C MET A 1 -10.20 4.29 -10.41
N GLN A 2 -8.91 4.20 -10.74
CA GLN A 2 -8.36 3.15 -11.60
C GLN A 2 -7.28 2.35 -10.86
N LYS A 3 -7.44 1.02 -10.79
CA LYS A 3 -6.40 0.12 -10.25
C LYS A 3 -5.23 0.00 -11.23
N ILE A 4 -4.01 0.22 -10.74
CA ILE A 4 -2.77 -0.07 -11.46
C ILE A 4 -2.50 -1.57 -11.32
N GLN A 5 -2.30 -2.25 -12.46
CA GLN A 5 -1.94 -3.66 -12.45
C GLN A 5 -0.45 -3.79 -12.13
N LEU A 6 -0.15 -4.29 -10.93
CA LEU A 6 1.20 -4.63 -10.52
C LEU A 6 1.48 -6.10 -10.84
N PRO A 7 2.71 -6.46 -11.24
CA PRO A 7 3.18 -7.84 -11.19
C PRO A 7 3.06 -8.41 -9.77
N CYS A 8 3.09 -9.74 -9.64
CA CYS A 8 3.25 -10.36 -8.32
C CYS A 8 4.59 -9.92 -7.72
N ILE A 9 4.60 -9.53 -6.43
CA ILE A 9 5.78 -8.96 -5.77
C ILE A 9 6.40 -9.98 -4.83
N SER A 10 5.67 -10.41 -3.80
CA SER A 10 6.18 -11.28 -2.75
C SER A 10 5.08 -12.19 -2.21
N GLU A 11 5.49 -13.32 -1.64
CA GLU A 11 4.61 -14.23 -0.91
C GLU A 11 4.27 -13.72 0.50
N ARG A 12 5.04 -12.81 1.11
CA ARG A 12 4.72 -12.28 2.45
C ARG A 12 5.36 -10.91 2.71
N ILE A 13 4.71 -9.87 2.21
CA ILE A 13 5.03 -8.47 2.44
C ILE A 13 5.09 -8.19 3.94
N ARG A 14 6.22 -7.63 4.37
CA ARG A 14 6.45 -7.10 5.70
C ARG A 14 6.12 -5.62 5.75
N GLY A 15 6.43 -4.89 4.68
CA GLY A 15 6.07 -3.49 4.57
C GLY A 15 6.31 -2.87 3.21
N PHE A 16 5.94 -1.58 3.11
CA PHE A 16 6.09 -0.78 1.90
C PHE A 16 6.27 0.71 2.21
N THR A 17 6.83 1.47 1.25
CA THR A 17 6.92 2.93 1.31
C THR A 17 5.83 3.58 0.45
N LEU A 18 5.62 4.90 0.60
CA LEU A 18 4.75 5.63 -0.33
C LEU A 18 5.50 5.95 -1.62
N PRO A 19 4.80 6.05 -2.75
CA PRO A 19 5.35 6.55 -4.00
C PRO A 19 5.91 7.96 -3.87
N GLU A 20 7.16 8.12 -4.30
CA GLU A 20 7.83 9.38 -4.57
C GLU A 20 8.30 9.35 -6.03
N ASP A 21 7.90 10.34 -6.82
CA ASP A 21 8.15 10.39 -8.27
C ASP A 21 7.74 9.10 -9.03
N GLY A 22 6.67 8.46 -8.58
CA GLY A 22 6.14 7.23 -9.18
C GLY A 22 6.91 5.96 -8.82
N VAL A 23 7.81 6.01 -7.85
CA VAL A 23 8.56 4.85 -7.35
C VAL A 23 8.27 4.63 -5.88
N PHE A 24 8.04 3.39 -5.49
CA PHE A 24 8.00 2.98 -4.08
C PHE A 24 8.66 1.63 -3.90
N TYR A 25 8.85 1.24 -2.64
CA TYR A 25 9.46 -0.04 -2.30
C TYR A 25 8.47 -0.90 -1.54
N VAL A 26 8.55 -2.20 -1.79
CA VAL A 26 7.87 -3.25 -1.02
C VAL A 26 8.97 -4.18 -0.54
N PHE A 27 8.87 -4.71 0.67
CA PHE A 27 9.87 -5.64 1.17
C PHE A 27 9.21 -6.71 2.02
N ASP A 28 9.81 -7.90 1.98
CA ASP A 28 9.45 -9.01 2.83
C ASP A 28 10.57 -9.28 3.85
N TYR A 29 10.78 -10.53 4.21
CA TYR A 29 11.79 -10.93 5.19
C TYR A 29 13.16 -11.22 4.54
N ASP A 30 13.20 -11.35 3.22
CA ASP A 30 14.36 -11.80 2.44
C ASP A 30 14.82 -10.75 1.42
N GLU A 31 13.90 -10.06 0.75
CA GLU A 31 14.18 -9.18 -0.40
C GLU A 31 13.46 -7.82 -0.31
N VAL A 32 14.07 -6.82 -0.96
CA VAL A 32 13.46 -5.50 -1.20
C VAL A 32 13.19 -5.35 -2.69
N PHE A 33 11.95 -5.02 -3.01
CA PHE A 33 11.43 -4.85 -4.36
C PHE A 33 11.20 -3.36 -4.63
N LYS A 34 11.79 -2.86 -5.70
CA LYS A 34 11.50 -1.53 -6.24
C LYS A 34 10.35 -1.61 -7.22
N ILE A 35 9.32 -0.83 -6.99
CA ILE A 35 8.11 -0.75 -7.82
C ILE A 35 8.09 0.58 -8.53
N SER A 36 8.11 0.55 -9.86
CA SER A 36 7.94 1.76 -10.69
C SER A 36 6.52 1.77 -11.24
N LEU A 37 5.77 2.86 -11.08
CA LEU A 37 4.39 3.01 -11.55
C LEU A 37 4.30 3.54 -12.99
N ASN A 38 5.31 4.30 -13.44
CA ASN A 38 5.34 4.98 -14.73
C ASN A 38 6.65 4.69 -15.48
N PRO A 39 6.65 4.70 -16.83
CA PRO A 39 5.49 4.78 -17.74
C PRO A 39 4.74 3.43 -17.86
N SER A 40 5.28 2.35 -17.32
CA SER A 40 4.66 1.03 -17.30
C SER A 40 5.02 0.36 -15.97
N PRO A 41 4.03 -0.18 -15.22
CA PRO A 41 4.29 -0.79 -13.94
C PRO A 41 5.31 -1.92 -14.02
N SER A 42 6.34 -1.87 -13.18
CA SER A 42 7.39 -2.90 -13.12
C SER A 42 7.86 -3.15 -11.70
N VAL A 43 8.43 -4.35 -11.49
CA VAL A 43 9.02 -4.81 -10.24
C VAL A 43 10.46 -5.19 -10.52
N GLU A 44 11.38 -4.70 -9.70
CA GLU A 44 12.80 -5.04 -9.71
C GLU A 44 13.21 -5.51 -8.31
N VAL A 45 13.82 -6.69 -8.22
CA VAL A 45 14.46 -7.15 -6.99
C VAL A 45 15.77 -6.38 -6.83
N THR A 46 15.98 -5.79 -5.67
CA THR A 46 17.20 -5.02 -5.35
C THR A 46 18.18 -5.87 -4.55
N ASP A 47 19.44 -5.45 -4.48
CA ASP A 47 20.45 -6.07 -3.61
C ASP A 47 20.35 -5.60 -2.15
N GLU A 48 19.31 -4.84 -1.78
CA GLU A 48 19.17 -4.28 -0.44
C GLU A 48 18.72 -5.35 0.56
N ASN A 49 19.30 -5.28 1.77
CA ASN A 49 18.86 -6.11 2.89
C ASN A 49 17.60 -5.53 3.53
N PRO A 50 16.49 -6.29 3.68
CA PRO A 50 15.22 -5.76 4.17
C PRO A 50 15.30 -5.09 5.55
N TYR A 51 16.05 -5.66 6.49
CA TYR A 51 16.17 -5.11 7.84
C TYR A 51 16.99 -3.82 7.86
N SER A 52 18.02 -3.73 7.02
CA SER A 52 18.81 -2.51 6.86
C SER A 52 18.00 -1.42 6.15
N PHE A 53 17.20 -1.81 5.15
CA PHE A 53 16.27 -0.92 4.46
C PHE A 53 15.21 -0.37 5.42
N GLU A 54 14.62 -1.23 6.25
CA GLU A 54 13.66 -0.87 7.29
C GLU A 54 14.23 0.19 8.24
N ALA A 55 15.46 -0.03 8.74
CA ALA A 55 16.14 0.91 9.62
C ALA A 55 16.42 2.28 8.95
N GLY A 56 16.63 2.29 7.63
CA GLY A 56 16.78 3.51 6.83
C GLY A 56 15.47 4.22 6.51
N HIS A 57 14.33 3.54 6.63
CA HIS A 57 13.01 4.04 6.27
C HIS A 57 12.02 3.87 7.43
N PRO A 58 12.21 4.53 8.58
CA PRO A 58 11.36 4.34 9.78
C PRO A 58 9.89 4.72 9.55
N GLY A 59 9.58 5.40 8.45
CA GLY A 59 8.22 5.71 8.01
C GLY A 59 7.64 4.68 7.04
N TYR A 60 8.04 3.42 6.99
CA TYR A 60 7.33 2.45 6.16
C TYR A 60 5.92 2.14 6.72
N PHE A 61 5.09 1.44 5.96
CA PHE A 61 3.80 0.89 6.37
C PHE A 61 3.83 -0.64 6.39
N GLY A 62 2.96 -1.29 7.15
CA GLY A 62 2.89 -2.75 7.24
C GLY A 62 2.96 -3.16 8.71
N VAL A 63 4.02 -3.87 9.11
CA VAL A 63 4.27 -4.22 10.52
C VAL A 63 4.76 -3.06 11.41
N SER A 64 4.90 -1.85 10.85
CA SER A 64 5.25 -0.63 11.58
C SER A 64 4.06 -0.03 12.34
N ASP A 65 4.33 0.82 13.33
CA ASP A 65 3.31 1.65 14.00
C ASP A 65 2.93 2.94 13.23
N ARG A 66 3.34 3.07 11.95
CA ARG A 66 3.04 4.27 11.16
C ARG A 66 1.52 4.39 10.91
N GLU A 67 0.95 5.51 11.34
CA GLU A 67 -0.45 5.81 11.07
C GLU A 67 -0.69 6.10 9.57
N PRO A 68 -1.78 5.56 8.97
CA PRO A 68 -2.15 5.84 7.59
C PRO A 68 -2.56 7.30 7.39
N ILE A 69 -2.27 7.83 6.20
CA ILE A 69 -2.78 9.12 5.77
C ILE A 69 -4.23 8.94 5.32
N LEU A 70 -5.15 9.22 6.23
CA LEU A 70 -6.60 9.05 5.98
C LEU A 70 -7.27 10.28 5.40
N ASN A 71 -6.67 11.46 5.48
CA ASN A 71 -7.25 12.70 4.97
C ASN A 71 -6.18 13.51 4.23
N GLN A 72 -6.34 13.70 2.91
CA GLN A 72 -5.37 14.45 2.10
C GLN A 72 -6.04 14.98 0.83
N GLY A 73 -5.70 16.21 0.41
CA GLY A 73 -6.15 16.78 -0.87
C GLY A 73 -7.68 16.83 -1.04
N GLY A 74 -8.44 17.04 0.02
CA GLY A 74 -9.91 17.04 -0.02
C GLY A 74 -10.56 15.65 -0.14
N ARG A 75 -9.75 14.58 -0.03
CA ARG A 75 -10.20 13.19 0.02
C ARG A 75 -10.07 12.64 1.43
N SER A 76 -10.97 11.74 1.80
CA SER A 76 -10.88 10.96 3.04
C SER A 76 -11.02 9.47 2.78
N VAL A 77 -10.21 8.66 3.45
CA VAL A 77 -10.24 7.19 3.44
C VAL A 77 -10.68 6.72 4.81
N SER A 78 -11.55 5.71 4.86
CA SER A 78 -11.94 5.06 6.11
C SER A 78 -12.14 3.57 5.90
N TYR A 79 -11.78 2.79 6.90
CA TYR A 79 -11.96 1.34 6.95
C TYR A 79 -12.03 0.91 8.40
N ASN A 80 -12.60 -0.27 8.65
CA ASN A 80 -12.58 -0.91 9.96
C ASN A 80 -12.03 -2.32 9.78
N PHE A 81 -10.76 -2.51 10.13
CA PHE A 81 -10.08 -3.77 9.91
C PHE A 81 -10.59 -4.85 10.87
N ASP A 82 -11.09 -5.96 10.31
CA ASP A 82 -11.46 -7.16 11.03
C ASP A 82 -10.57 -8.33 10.55
N PRO A 83 -9.61 -8.81 11.36
CA PRO A 83 -8.62 -9.80 10.93
C PRO A 83 -9.23 -11.17 10.60
N LYS A 84 -10.52 -11.40 10.91
CA LYS A 84 -11.22 -12.65 10.63
C LYS A 84 -12.03 -12.62 9.34
N ARG A 85 -12.08 -11.48 8.65
CA ARG A 85 -12.80 -11.36 7.38
C ARG A 85 -11.87 -11.61 6.21
N ASP A 86 -12.41 -12.28 5.20
CA ASP A 86 -11.72 -12.49 3.92
C ASP A 86 -11.70 -11.21 3.05
N PHE A 87 -12.50 -10.21 3.40
CA PHE A 87 -12.58 -8.93 2.69
C PHE A 87 -12.73 -7.74 3.62
N GLN A 88 -11.98 -6.68 3.33
CA GLN A 88 -12.08 -5.37 3.99
C GLN A 88 -12.73 -4.35 3.06
N ALA A 89 -13.69 -3.61 3.60
CA ALA A 89 -14.27 -2.47 2.92
C ALA A 89 -13.42 -1.22 3.17
N VAL A 90 -12.90 -0.63 2.10
CA VAL A 90 -12.26 0.69 2.13
C VAL A 90 -13.22 1.68 1.48
N LEU A 91 -13.64 2.70 2.24
CA LEU A 91 -14.50 3.77 1.78
C LEU A 91 -13.65 5.01 1.49
N ILE A 92 -13.87 5.62 0.33
CA ILE A 92 -13.15 6.79 -0.15
C ILE A 92 -14.17 7.87 -0.44
N ARG A 93 -13.99 9.06 0.12
CA ARG A 93 -14.89 10.21 -0.10
C ARG A 93 -14.13 11.37 -0.69
N ALA A 94 -14.75 12.06 -1.64
CA ALA A 94 -14.26 13.29 -2.26
C ALA A 94 -15.45 14.23 -2.49
N GLY A 95 -15.64 15.21 -1.61
CA GLY A 95 -16.85 16.05 -1.62
C GLY A 95 -18.12 15.22 -1.39
N SER A 96 -19.05 15.23 -2.34
CA SER A 96 -20.29 14.44 -2.30
C SER A 96 -20.14 13.03 -2.87
N ASN A 97 -19.01 12.70 -3.48
CA ASN A 97 -18.78 11.39 -4.09
C ASN A 97 -18.24 10.41 -3.05
N GLU A 98 -18.75 9.18 -3.07
CA GLU A 98 -18.28 8.07 -2.26
C GLU A 98 -18.01 6.85 -3.16
N ASP A 99 -16.79 6.34 -3.08
CA ASP A 99 -16.36 5.09 -3.72
C ASP A 99 -16.07 4.04 -2.65
N LYS A 100 -16.25 2.77 -3.00
CA LYS A 100 -15.96 1.63 -2.12
C LYS A 100 -15.09 0.60 -2.84
N ILE A 101 -13.98 0.22 -2.21
CA ILE A 101 -13.15 -0.91 -2.62
C ILE A 101 -13.45 -2.08 -1.68
N SER A 102 -13.57 -3.28 -2.25
CA SER A 102 -13.62 -4.54 -1.52
C SER A 102 -12.28 -5.24 -1.70
N PHE A 103 -11.41 -5.13 -0.70
CA PHE A 103 -10.05 -5.65 -0.76
C PHE A 103 -9.99 -7.04 -0.11
N GLN A 104 -9.39 -8.02 -0.78
CA GLN A 104 -9.24 -9.37 -0.24
C GLN A 104 -8.13 -9.40 0.82
N THR A 105 -8.39 -10.05 1.95
CA THR A 105 -7.40 -10.26 3.01
C THR A 105 -7.21 -11.74 3.29
N LEU A 106 -5.95 -12.19 3.32
CA LEU A 106 -5.59 -13.60 3.48
C LEU A 106 -4.96 -13.89 4.85
N SER A 107 -4.15 -12.99 5.42
CA SER A 107 -3.44 -13.26 6.69
C SER A 107 -4.20 -12.83 7.93
N GLY A 108 -4.76 -11.61 7.91
CA GLY A 108 -5.28 -10.96 9.12
C GLY A 108 -4.21 -10.36 10.05
N ASP A 109 -2.91 -10.42 9.71
CA ASP A 109 -1.82 -9.90 10.55
C ASP A 109 -1.84 -8.36 10.64
N TRP A 110 -1.92 -7.72 9.48
CA TRP A 110 -2.01 -6.27 9.35
C TRP A 110 -2.78 -5.90 8.09
N PHE A 111 -3.34 -4.69 8.08
CA PHE A 111 -4.02 -4.12 6.94
C PHE A 111 -3.87 -2.61 6.95
N VAL A 112 -3.47 -2.03 5.82
CA VAL A 112 -3.29 -0.58 5.67
C VAL A 112 -3.97 -0.11 4.40
N ALA A 113 -4.79 0.93 4.50
CA ALA A 113 -5.21 1.74 3.37
C ALA A 113 -4.79 3.19 3.62
N THR A 114 -3.96 3.76 2.75
CA THR A 114 -3.37 5.09 2.94
C THR A 114 -3.30 5.89 1.65
N LEU A 115 -3.56 7.19 1.75
CA LEU A 115 -3.31 8.15 0.67
C LEU A 115 -1.82 8.48 0.57
N THR A 116 -1.40 8.94 -0.61
CA THR A 116 -0.11 9.63 -0.78
C THR A 116 -0.20 11.10 -0.37
N PRO A 117 0.92 11.76 -0.02
CA PRO A 117 0.91 13.17 0.41
C PRO A 117 0.39 14.14 -0.66
N ASP A 118 0.55 13.81 -1.95
CA ASP A 118 0.02 14.56 -3.09
C ASP A 118 -1.44 14.20 -3.43
N ALA A 119 -2.04 13.25 -2.70
CA ALA A 119 -3.36 12.68 -2.96
C ALA A 119 -3.56 12.10 -4.38
N ALA A 120 -2.47 11.75 -5.07
CA ALA A 120 -2.53 11.14 -6.41
C ALA A 120 -2.85 9.65 -6.37
N TYR A 121 -2.48 8.97 -5.28
CA TYR A 121 -2.65 7.53 -5.13
C TYR A 121 -3.30 7.14 -3.81
N LEU A 122 -3.99 6.00 -3.85
CA LEU A 122 -4.38 5.19 -2.70
C LEU A 122 -3.62 3.86 -2.77
N LEU A 123 -2.94 3.51 -1.69
CA LEU A 123 -2.31 2.21 -1.50
C LEU A 123 -3.15 1.42 -0.50
N VAL A 124 -3.51 0.18 -0.85
CA VAL A 124 -4.20 -0.76 0.04
C VAL A 124 -3.40 -2.04 0.10
N ALA A 125 -3.03 -2.51 1.29
CA ALA A 125 -2.16 -3.66 1.44
C ALA A 125 -2.45 -4.51 2.67
N GLU A 126 -2.08 -5.78 2.56
CA GLU A 126 -1.95 -6.80 3.61
C GLU A 126 -0.73 -7.69 3.27
N PRO A 127 -0.30 -8.62 4.13
CA PRO A 127 0.89 -9.45 3.89
C PRO A 127 0.98 -10.12 2.50
N TYR A 128 -0.13 -10.49 1.88
CA TYR A 128 -0.09 -11.22 0.60
C TYR A 128 -0.46 -10.37 -0.62
N LEU A 129 -0.87 -9.12 -0.43
CA LEU A 129 -1.40 -8.32 -1.51
C LEU A 129 -1.15 -6.83 -1.26
N ILE A 130 -0.72 -6.13 -2.30
CA ILE A 130 -0.72 -4.68 -2.37
C ILE A 130 -1.38 -4.24 -3.68
N GLU A 131 -2.29 -3.28 -3.57
CA GLU A 131 -2.97 -2.67 -4.69
C GLU A 131 -2.76 -1.16 -4.66
N VAL A 132 -2.55 -0.59 -5.85
CA VAL A 132 -2.36 0.85 -6.03
C VAL A 132 -3.47 1.38 -6.94
N TYR A 133 -4.10 2.46 -6.52
CA TYR A 133 -5.20 3.11 -7.24
C TYR A 133 -4.87 4.56 -7.55
N VAL A 134 -5.13 4.99 -8.78
CA VAL A 134 -5.05 6.40 -9.19
C VAL A 134 -6.35 7.11 -8.82
N LEU A 135 -6.24 8.27 -8.15
CA LEU A 135 -7.33 9.05 -7.56
C LEU A 135 -7.71 10.32 -8.32
#